data_AF-Q5TLR3-F1
#
_entry.id   AF-Q5TLR3-F1
#
_cell.length_a   1.000
_cell.length_b   1.000
_cell.length_c   1.000
_cell.angle_alpha   90.00
_cell.angle_beta   90.00
_cell.angle_gamma   90.00
#
_symmetry.space_group_name_H-M   'P 1'
#
loop_
_entity.id
_entity.type
_entity.pdbx_description
1 polymer ?
#
loop_
_entity_poly.entity_id
_entity_poly.type
_entity_poly.pdbx_seq_one_letter_code
_entity_poly.pdbx_strand_id
1 'polypeptide(L)'
;AQAADRSSQFCISVGKHIAAEHGNLQECFDGTIGPETLYKIEDSRVKESAQKSLQLHGALSSISFSSLGAENICGERRKQGCNLMRTDAYGGLLEGICLNRNFTWGGGVMNFGS
;
A
#
# COMPACT_ATOMS: atom_id res chain seq x y z
N ALA A 1 5.68 1.51 -1.35
CA ALA A 1 6.65 0.80 -2.20
C ALA A 1 8.05 1.39 -2.07
N GLN A 2 8.24 2.69 -2.32
CA GLN A 2 9.57 3.32 -2.25
C GLN A 2 10.08 3.59 -0.82
N ALA A 3 9.19 3.73 0.18
CA ALA A 3 9.55 3.83 1.59
C ALA A 3 9.97 2.44 2.12
N ALA A 4 11.20 2.05 1.79
CA ALA A 4 11.82 0.79 2.15
C ALA A 4 13.34 0.96 2.24
N ASP A 5 13.92 0.42 3.31
CA ASP A 5 15.35 0.21 3.42
C ASP A 5 15.72 -1.24 3.06
N ARG A 6 17.02 -1.53 3.04
CA ARG A 6 17.55 -2.87 2.72
C ARG A 6 17.58 -3.83 3.92
N SER A 7 17.23 -3.40 5.14
CA SER A 7 17.62 -4.09 6.37
C SER A 7 16.46 -4.50 7.29
N SER A 8 15.39 -3.71 7.41
CA SER A 8 14.20 -4.08 8.22
C SER A 8 13.05 -3.06 8.23
N GLN A 9 13.25 -1.83 7.76
CA GLN A 9 12.24 -0.78 7.78
C GLN A 9 11.59 -0.61 6.42
N PHE A 10 10.29 -0.84 6.34
CA PHE A 10 9.54 -0.75 5.10
C PHE A 10 8.05 -0.59 5.37
N CYS A 11 7.32 -0.05 4.39
CA CYS A 11 5.88 0.16 4.52
C CYS A 11 5.01 -0.91 3.84
N ILE A 12 5.60 -1.83 3.07
CA ILE A 12 4.88 -2.93 2.44
C ILE A 12 5.63 -4.24 2.72
N SER A 13 4.96 -5.16 3.42
CA SER A 13 5.52 -6.45 3.84
C SER A 13 5.02 -7.58 2.98
N VAL A 14 5.82 -8.64 2.90
CA VAL A 14 5.45 -9.95 2.35
C VAL A 14 5.51 -11.06 3.42
N GLY A 15 5.29 -10.69 4.68
CA GLY A 15 5.39 -11.60 5.83
C GLY A 15 6.83 -11.95 6.24
N LYS A 16 7.83 -11.26 5.67
CA LYS A 16 9.26 -11.45 5.95
C LYS A 16 9.89 -10.18 6.52
N HIS A 17 11.13 -10.27 6.97
CA HIS A 17 11.95 -9.14 7.44
C HIS A 17 12.60 -8.33 6.30
N ILE A 18 12.06 -8.45 5.08
CA ILE A 18 12.53 -7.74 3.88
C ILE A 18 11.36 -7.00 3.24
N ALA A 19 11.66 -5.89 2.59
CA ALA A 19 10.69 -5.09 1.87
C ALA A 19 10.10 -5.85 0.67
N ALA A 20 8.85 -5.54 0.32
CA ALA A 20 8.25 -6.03 -0.92
C ALA A 20 8.95 -5.43 -2.15
N GLU A 21 9.58 -6.27 -2.96
CA GLU A 21 10.13 -5.91 -4.27
C GLU A 21 9.11 -6.12 -5.41
N HIS A 22 9.47 -5.72 -6.64
CA HIS A 22 8.59 -5.76 -7.80
C HIS A 22 8.00 -7.16 -8.09
N GLY A 23 8.75 -8.23 -7.85
CA GLY A 23 8.28 -9.61 -8.00
C GLY A 23 7.10 -9.96 -7.08
N ASN A 24 6.90 -9.20 -5.99
CA ASN A 24 5.76 -9.33 -5.08
C ASN A 24 4.64 -8.34 -5.44
N LEU A 25 5.00 -7.18 -6.01
CA LEU A 25 4.09 -6.09 -6.36
C LEU A 25 3.83 -6.05 -7.87
N GLN A 26 3.64 -7.22 -8.48
CA GLN A 26 3.57 -7.37 -9.94
C GLN A 26 2.41 -6.60 -10.57
N GLU A 27 1.30 -6.40 -9.84
CA GLU A 27 0.17 -5.60 -10.32
C GLU A 27 0.45 -4.09 -10.25
N CYS A 28 1.50 -3.67 -9.55
CA CYS A 28 1.87 -2.27 -9.40
C CYS A 28 3.00 -1.85 -10.35
N PHE A 29 3.99 -2.73 -10.58
CA PHE A 29 5.22 -2.40 -11.31
C PHE A 29 5.55 -3.40 -12.42
N ASP A 30 6.02 -2.90 -13.56
CA ASP A 30 6.57 -3.64 -14.70
C ASP A 30 8.11 -3.62 -14.70
N GLY A 31 8.70 -3.90 -13.54
CA GLY A 31 10.15 -3.89 -13.34
C GLY A 31 10.55 -3.34 -11.98
N THR A 32 11.84 -3.03 -11.80
CA THR A 32 12.36 -2.48 -10.55
C THR A 32 11.53 -1.28 -10.08
N ILE A 33 11.16 -1.26 -8.79
CA ILE A 33 10.27 -0.24 -8.20
C ILE A 33 10.80 1.16 -8.50
N GLY A 34 10.04 1.94 -9.26
CA GLY A 34 10.39 3.29 -9.68
C GLY A 34 9.24 3.96 -10.42
N PRO A 35 9.35 5.26 -10.72
CA PRO A 35 8.30 6.00 -11.41
C PRO A 35 8.05 5.48 -12.84
N GLU A 36 9.12 5.12 -13.57
CA GLU A 36 9.00 4.68 -14.96
C GLU A 36 8.48 3.24 -15.14
N THR A 37 8.41 2.47 -14.04
CA THR A 37 7.91 1.09 -14.05
C THR A 37 6.47 0.99 -13.55
N LEU A 38 5.81 2.10 -13.20
CA LEU A 38 4.36 2.09 -12.98
C LEU A 38 3.63 1.93 -14.32
N TYR A 39 2.57 1.12 -14.34
CA TYR A 39 1.77 0.91 -15.54
C TYR A 39 1.11 2.23 -16.01
N LYS A 40 1.30 2.55 -17.29
CA LYS A 40 0.73 3.70 -17.99
C LYS A 40 -0.52 3.28 -18.76
N ILE A 41 -1.37 4.25 -19.09
CA ILE A 41 -2.68 4.00 -19.73
C ILE A 41 -2.59 3.23 -21.04
N GLU A 42 -1.49 3.37 -21.78
CA GLU A 42 -1.28 2.71 -23.07
C GLU A 42 -0.60 1.34 -22.98
N ASP A 43 -0.18 0.91 -21.80
CA ASP A 43 0.53 -0.36 -21.61
C ASP A 43 -0.40 -1.55 -21.91
N SER A 44 0.19 -2.63 -22.41
CA SER A 44 -0.54 -3.84 -22.82
C SER A 44 -1.44 -4.37 -21.71
N ARG A 45 -0.92 -4.48 -20.49
CA ARG A 45 -1.68 -4.96 -19.33
C ARG A 45 -2.91 -4.12 -19.03
N VAL A 46 -2.85 -2.80 -19.20
CA VAL A 46 -3.99 -1.90 -18.97
C VAL A 46 -5.05 -2.10 -20.06
N LYS A 47 -4.62 -2.22 -21.33
CA LYS A 47 -5.51 -2.53 -22.45
C LYS A 47 -6.18 -3.89 -22.32
N GLU A 48 -5.45 -4.92 -21.89
CA GLU A 48 -5.97 -6.26 -21.62
C GLU A 48 -6.95 -6.26 -20.44
N SER A 49 -6.71 -5.44 -19.42
CA SER A 49 -7.63 -5.29 -18.28
C SER A 49 -9.01 -4.79 -18.73
N ALA A 50 -9.07 -3.91 -19.72
CA ALA A 50 -10.33 -3.40 -20.29
C ALA A 50 -11.15 -4.47 -21.04
N GLN A 51 -10.53 -5.60 -21.40
CA GLN A 51 -11.20 -6.72 -22.07
C GLN A 51 -11.73 -7.78 -21.09
N LYS A 52 -11.42 -7.65 -19.79
CA LYS A 52 -11.94 -8.57 -18.77
C LYS A 52 -13.44 -8.37 -18.60
N SER A 53 -14.17 -9.47 -18.34
CA SER A 53 -15.59 -9.43 -17.98
C SER A 53 -15.87 -8.87 -16.58
N LEU A 54 -14.88 -8.22 -15.96
CA LEU A 54 -14.98 -7.63 -14.63
C LEU A 54 -15.69 -6.29 -14.70
N GLN A 55 -16.85 -6.20 -14.05
CA GLN A 55 -17.58 -4.94 -13.90
C GLN A 55 -16.93 -4.06 -12.82
N LEU A 56 -17.17 -2.74 -12.91
CA LEU A 56 -16.65 -1.76 -11.95
C LEU A 56 -16.98 -2.12 -10.48
N HIS A 57 -18.22 -2.54 -10.19
CA HIS A 57 -18.61 -2.94 -8.85
C HIS A 57 -17.79 -4.15 -8.34
N GLY A 58 -17.48 -5.11 -9.21
CA GLY A 58 -16.64 -6.25 -8.85
C GLY A 58 -15.21 -5.83 -8.49
N ALA A 59 -14.64 -4.89 -9.25
CA ALA A 59 -13.30 -4.35 -8.99
C ALA A 59 -13.25 -3.50 -7.70
N LEU A 60 -14.31 -2.76 -7.37
CA LEU A 60 -14.38 -2.00 -6.11
C LEU A 60 -14.57 -2.92 -4.90
N SER A 61 -15.41 -3.94 -5.03
CA SER A 61 -15.67 -4.89 -3.94
C SER A 61 -14.44 -5.72 -3.58
N SER A 62 -13.54 -6.01 -4.53
CA SER A 62 -12.35 -6.82 -4.29
C SER A 62 -11.36 -6.22 -3.29
N ILE A 63 -11.35 -4.90 -3.11
CA ILE A 63 -10.49 -4.20 -2.15
C ILE A 63 -11.21 -3.84 -0.84
N SER A 64 -12.44 -4.34 -0.65
CA SER A 64 -13.20 -4.11 0.58
C SER A 64 -12.59 -4.85 1.77
N PHE A 65 -12.83 -4.35 2.98
CA PHE A 65 -12.39 -5.00 4.22
C PHE A 65 -12.89 -6.45 4.31
N SER A 66 -14.13 -6.71 3.90
CA SER A 66 -14.73 -8.05 3.91
C SER A 66 -14.08 -9.00 2.91
N SER A 67 -13.63 -8.51 1.75
CA SER A 67 -12.98 -9.34 0.73
C SER A 67 -11.51 -9.61 1.07
N LEU A 68 -10.82 -8.63 1.65
CA LEU A 68 -9.41 -8.76 2.00
C LEU A 68 -9.20 -9.52 3.30
N GLY A 69 -9.97 -9.23 4.35
CA GLY A 69 -9.70 -9.72 5.71
C GLY A 69 -8.61 -8.91 6.43
N ALA A 70 -8.70 -8.83 7.75
CA ALA A 70 -7.83 -7.97 8.56
C ALA A 70 -6.34 -8.36 8.45
N GLU A 71 -6.09 -9.67 8.38
CA GLU A 71 -4.77 -10.28 8.30
C GLU A 71 -4.03 -10.00 6.98
N ASN A 72 -4.75 -9.69 5.90
CA ASN A 72 -4.15 -9.38 4.60
C ASN A 72 -3.94 -7.88 4.36
N ILE A 73 -4.49 -7.02 5.23
CA ILE A 73 -4.37 -5.55 5.09
C ILE A 73 -3.15 -5.03 5.86
N CYS A 74 -3.01 -5.45 7.12
CA CYS A 74 -1.95 -4.98 8.00
C CYS A 74 -1.03 -6.14 8.36
N GLY A 75 0.25 -6.03 7.98
CA GLY A 75 1.28 -6.96 8.45
C GLY A 75 1.47 -6.91 9.97
N GLU A 76 2.24 -7.85 10.54
CA GLU A 76 2.46 -7.92 11.98
C GLU A 76 2.96 -6.58 12.56
N ARG A 77 2.22 -6.10 13.57
CA ARG A 77 2.32 -4.77 14.20
C ARG A 77 3.72 -4.34 14.69
N ARG A 78 4.70 -5.26 14.79
CA ARG A 78 5.82 -5.11 15.72
C ARG A 78 7.19 -4.73 15.14
N LYS A 79 7.42 -4.65 13.81
CA LYS A 79 8.83 -4.67 13.35
C LYS A 79 9.25 -3.78 12.18
N GLN A 80 8.37 -2.99 11.57
CA GLN A 80 8.68 -2.45 10.22
C GLN A 80 8.96 -0.95 10.16
N GLY A 81 8.86 -0.21 11.28
CA GLY A 81 9.30 1.19 11.35
C GLY A 81 8.61 2.16 10.37
N CYS A 82 7.46 1.79 9.80
CA CYS A 82 6.77 2.61 8.79
C CYS A 82 6.03 3.79 9.44
N ASN A 83 6.68 4.95 9.48
CA ASN A 83 6.10 6.19 10.01
C ASN A 83 4.90 6.72 9.19
N LEU A 84 4.77 6.32 7.92
CA LEU A 84 3.65 6.73 7.04
C LEU A 84 2.27 6.22 7.48
N MET A 85 2.25 5.25 8.41
CA MET A 85 1.04 4.58 8.89
C MET A 85 0.72 4.96 10.33
N ARG A 86 1.38 6.01 10.86
CA ARG A 86 1.35 6.34 12.29
C ARG A 86 1.07 7.82 12.51
N THR A 87 0.03 8.09 13.31
CA THR A 87 -0.48 9.44 13.58
C THR A 87 -0.23 9.93 15.01
N ASP A 88 0.38 9.09 15.85
CA ASP A 88 0.69 9.41 17.24
C ASP A 88 1.92 10.32 17.43
N ALA A 89 2.06 10.87 18.64
CA ALA A 89 3.13 11.80 19.00
C ALA A 89 4.52 11.15 19.19
N TYR A 90 4.64 9.83 19.18
CA TYR A 90 5.91 9.15 19.45
C TYR A 90 6.84 9.14 18.20
N GLY A 91 6.49 9.86 17.13
CA GLY A 91 7.18 9.90 15.83
C GLY A 91 6.45 9.10 14.74
N GLY A 92 5.78 9.79 13.83
CA GLY A 92 5.05 9.18 12.70
C GLY A 92 5.04 10.12 11.51
N LEU A 93 3.85 10.51 11.06
CA LEU A 93 3.70 11.58 10.07
C LEU A 93 4.26 12.92 10.56
N LEU A 94 4.14 13.20 11.86
CA LEU A 94 4.76 14.35 12.53
C LEU A 94 5.60 13.86 13.70
N GLU A 95 6.69 14.57 13.99
CA GLU A 95 7.55 14.29 15.13
C GLU A 95 7.09 15.10 16.35
N GLY A 96 6.89 14.43 17.49
CA GLY A 96 6.60 15.06 18.78
C GLY A 96 5.17 15.55 19.00
N ILE A 97 4.27 15.43 18.02
CA ILE A 97 2.86 15.85 18.13
C ILE A 97 1.92 14.86 17.43
N CYS A 98 0.71 14.68 17.97
CA CYS A 98 -0.38 13.99 17.28
C CYS A 98 -0.94 14.89 16.16
N LEU A 99 -1.64 14.27 15.21
CA LEU A 99 -2.42 15.04 14.25
C LEU A 99 -3.58 15.75 14.94
N ASN A 100 -3.92 16.95 14.48
CA ASN A 100 -5.12 17.66 14.94
C ASN A 100 -6.38 17.30 14.11
N ARG A 101 -6.25 16.40 13.13
CA ARG A 101 -7.31 15.97 12.21
C ARG A 101 -7.09 14.52 11.81
N ASN A 102 -8.18 13.85 11.42
CA ASN A 102 -8.10 12.53 10.81
C ASN A 102 -7.26 12.56 9.54
N PHE A 103 -6.59 11.46 9.25
CA PHE A 103 -5.76 11.27 8.06
C PHE A 103 -6.30 10.10 7.22
N THR A 104 -6.20 10.20 5.89
CA THR A 104 -6.67 9.16 4.99
C THR A 104 -5.72 8.92 3.82
N TRP A 105 -5.45 7.64 3.53
CA TRP A 105 -4.82 7.19 2.29
C TRP A 105 -5.90 6.70 1.31
N GLY A 106 -5.76 7.05 0.03
CA GLY A 106 -6.65 6.55 -1.03
C GLY A 106 -8.06 7.13 -1.04
N GLY A 107 -8.29 8.31 -0.46
CA GLY A 107 -9.59 8.98 -0.49
C GLY A 107 -10.67 8.30 0.36
N GLY A 108 -10.29 7.68 1.47
CA GLY A 108 -11.21 6.97 2.37
C GLY A 108 -10.99 5.46 2.45
N VAL A 109 -10.06 4.90 1.68
CA VAL A 109 -9.73 3.46 1.72
C VAL A 109 -9.11 3.07 3.06
N MET A 110 -8.19 3.88 3.57
CA MET A 110 -7.51 3.63 4.84
C MET A 110 -7.50 4.89 5.69
N ASN A 111 -8.18 4.84 6.84
CA ASN A 111 -8.45 6.00 7.70
C ASN A 111 -7.78 5.86 9.05
N PHE A 112 -7.20 6.96 9.55
CA PHE A 112 -6.51 7.05 10.83
C PHE A 112 -7.12 8.17 11.66
N GLY A 113 -7.29 7.91 12.95
CA GLY A 113 -7.68 8.92 13.92
C GLY A 113 -6.53 9.89 14.23
N SER A 114 -6.93 11.10 14.63
CA SER A 114 -6.09 12.03 15.38
C SER A 114 -5.80 11.53 16.79
#